data_AF-A0A0V8RUS5-F1
#
_entry.id   AF-A0A0V8RUS5-F1
#
_cell.length_a   1.000
_cell.length_b   1.000
_cell.length_c   1.000
_cell.angle_alpha   90.00
_cell.angle_beta   90.00
_cell.angle_gamma   90.00
#
_symmetry.space_group_name_H-M   'P 1'
#
loop_
_entity.id
_entity.type
_entity.pdbx_description
1 polymer ?
#
loop_
_entity_poly.entity_id
_entity_poly.type
_entity_poly.pdbx_seq_one_letter_code
_entity_poly.pdbx_strand_id
1 'polypeptide(L)'
;MASTEEIRRILEPLARRRGYSISVEGGSVWMLHPEAPFYVEARPTGQGVLVRVGYRGLRDYVRELVDSVADPRSVLEDVLDEVAMVAHEAYTALRGAGIAAKLEAREAVLDALEELEEAEEEE
;
A
#
# COMPACT_ATOMS: atom_id res chain seq x y z
N MET A 1 11.87 -15.08 14.35
CA MET A 1 10.94 -14.05 13.88
C MET A 1 11.78 -12.85 13.46
N ALA A 2 11.53 -12.29 12.28
CA ALA A 2 12.21 -11.07 11.85
C ALA A 2 11.79 -9.91 12.76
N SER A 3 12.74 -9.08 13.17
CA SER A 3 12.43 -7.89 13.97
C SER A 3 11.89 -6.77 13.07
N THR A 4 11.07 -5.87 13.62
CA THR A 4 10.58 -4.70 12.87
C THR A 4 11.72 -3.85 12.32
N GLU A 5 12.83 -3.74 13.05
CA GLU A 5 14.02 -3.00 12.61
C GLU A 5 14.73 -3.68 11.42
N GLU A 6 14.78 -5.02 11.42
CA GLU A 6 15.32 -5.79 10.31
C GLU A 6 14.46 -5.64 9.04
N ILE A 7 13.14 -5.73 9.18
CA ILE A 7 12.18 -5.50 8.09
C ILE A 7 12.35 -4.08 7.54
N ARG A 8 12.42 -3.07 8.41
CA ARG A 8 12.62 -1.68 8.01
C ARG A 8 13.90 -1.52 7.21
N ARG A 9 15.02 -2.09 7.68
CA ARG A 9 16.32 -2.00 6.98
C ARG A 9 16.26 -2.60 5.57
N ILE A 10 15.48 -3.66 5.38
CA ILE A 10 15.28 -4.31 4.07
C ILE A 10 14.41 -3.43 3.15
N LEU A 11 13.36 -2.83 3.68
CA LEU A 11 12.36 -2.08 2.90
C LEU A 11 12.73 -0.61 2.67
N GLU A 12 13.56 0.00 3.50
CA GLU A 12 13.93 1.41 3.39
C GLU A 12 14.58 1.80 2.04
N PRO A 13 15.51 1.01 1.46
CA PRO A 13 16.05 1.30 0.13
C PRO A 13 14.97 1.26 -0.96
N LEU A 14 14.02 0.33 -0.84
CA LEU A 14 12.89 0.21 -1.77
C LEU A 14 11.98 1.45 -1.66
N ALA A 15 11.60 1.83 -0.45
CA ALA A 15 10.76 3.01 -0.19
C ALA A 15 11.38 4.28 -0.79
N ARG A 16 12.66 4.52 -0.53
CA ARG A 16 13.38 5.69 -1.07
C ARG A 16 13.43 5.70 -2.60
N ARG A 17 13.68 4.55 -3.23
CA ARG A 17 13.71 4.43 -4.71
C ARG A 17 12.36 4.73 -5.33
N ARG A 18 11.27 4.37 -4.66
CA ARG A 18 9.89 4.54 -5.12
C ARG A 18 9.27 5.88 -4.69
N GLY A 19 9.98 6.70 -3.91
CA GLY A 19 9.45 7.97 -3.38
C GLY A 19 8.51 7.82 -2.19
N TYR A 20 8.41 6.62 -1.60
CA TYR A 20 7.56 6.36 -0.44
C TYR A 20 8.29 6.81 0.82
N SER A 21 7.54 7.40 1.75
CA SER A 21 8.04 7.61 3.10
C SER A 21 7.93 6.30 3.89
N ILE A 22 8.87 6.07 4.83
CA ILE A 22 8.85 4.88 5.68
C ILE A 22 8.68 5.28 7.13
N SER A 23 7.77 4.61 7.84
CA SER A 23 7.54 4.81 9.27
C SER A 23 7.40 3.47 9.99
N VAL A 24 7.55 3.50 11.32
CA VAL A 24 7.36 2.33 12.18
C VAL A 24 6.33 2.69 13.23
N GLU A 25 5.17 2.04 13.16
CA GLU A 25 4.04 2.27 14.05
C GLU A 25 3.43 0.94 14.46
N GLY A 26 3.13 0.76 15.76
CA GLY A 26 2.44 -0.44 16.25
C GLY A 26 3.20 -1.76 16.04
N GLY A 27 4.52 -1.72 15.84
CA GLY A 27 5.34 -2.89 15.53
C GLY A 27 5.36 -3.30 14.06
N SER A 28 4.69 -2.56 13.18
CA SER A 28 4.71 -2.73 11.73
C SER A 28 5.60 -1.69 11.06
N VAL A 29 6.11 -2.02 9.88
CA VAL A 29 6.76 -1.07 8.97
C VAL A 29 5.74 -0.60 7.95
N TRP A 30 5.62 0.70 7.76
CA TRP A 30 4.66 1.31 6.84
C TRP A 30 5.41 2.07 5.76
N MET A 31 5.13 1.77 4.50
CA MET A 31 5.58 2.56 3.35
C MET A 31 4.38 3.35 2.84
N LEU A 32 4.41 4.67 2.98
CA LEU A 32 3.29 5.55 2.64
C LEU A 32 3.46 6.13 1.24
N HIS A 33 2.42 6.05 0.42
CA HIS A 33 2.38 6.66 -0.90
C HIS A 33 2.54 8.20 -0.77
N PRO A 34 3.28 8.87 -1.66
CA PRO A 34 3.55 10.31 -1.54
C PRO A 34 2.31 11.19 -1.79
N GLU A 35 1.40 10.75 -2.65
CA GLU A 35 0.32 11.60 -3.18
C GLU A 35 -1.09 11.03 -2.98
N ALA A 36 -1.23 9.85 -2.37
CA ALA A 36 -2.49 9.13 -2.28
C ALA A 36 -2.64 8.49 -0.90
N PRO A 37 -3.86 8.19 -0.43
CA PRO A 37 -4.11 7.67 0.91
C PRO A 37 -3.65 6.21 1.12
N PHE A 38 -2.93 5.63 0.16
CA PHE A 38 -2.52 4.24 0.17
C PHE A 38 -1.17 4.02 0.87
N TYR A 39 -0.99 2.81 1.40
CA TYR A 39 0.25 2.37 2.02
C TYR A 39 0.48 0.88 1.82
N VAL A 40 1.74 0.48 1.95
CA VAL A 40 2.16 -0.91 2.11
C VAL A 40 2.58 -1.12 3.56
N GLU A 41 1.88 -1.99 4.28
CA GLU A 41 2.26 -2.40 5.63
C GLU A 41 3.00 -3.75 5.58
N ALA A 42 4.17 -3.82 6.19
CA ALA A 42 4.87 -5.06 6.52
C ALA A 42 4.81 -5.31 8.02
N ARG A 43 3.93 -6.24 8.42
CA ARG A 43 3.65 -6.57 9.82
C ARG A 43 4.27 -7.92 10.21
N PRO A 44 5.17 -7.98 11.21
CA PRO A 44 5.63 -9.24 11.77
C PRO A 44 4.45 -10.07 12.32
N THR A 45 4.48 -11.38 12.07
CA THR A 45 3.52 -12.35 12.60
C THR A 45 4.27 -13.53 13.22
N GLY A 46 3.55 -14.43 13.90
CA GLY A 46 4.14 -15.68 14.40
C GLY A 46 4.66 -16.61 13.30
N GLN A 47 4.26 -16.40 12.05
CA GLN A 47 4.61 -17.24 10.89
C GLN A 47 5.58 -16.55 9.91
N GLY A 48 5.98 -15.30 10.15
CA GLY A 48 6.80 -14.53 9.22
C GLY A 48 6.42 -13.05 9.20
N VAL A 49 6.23 -12.50 8.01
CA VAL A 49 5.78 -11.12 7.78
C VAL A 49 4.58 -11.12 6.85
N LEU A 50 3.53 -10.42 7.24
CA LEU A 50 2.41 -10.12 6.35
C LEU A 50 2.69 -8.78 5.67
N VAL A 51 2.74 -8.79 4.34
CA VAL A 51 2.78 -7.59 3.51
C VAL A 51 1.36 -7.34 3.00
N ARG A 52 0.78 -6.19 3.31
CA ARG A 52 -0.55 -5.82 2.82
C ARG A 52 -0.58 -4.42 2.22
N VAL A 53 -1.51 -4.20 1.30
CA VAL A 53 -1.91 -2.86 0.87
C VAL A 53 -3.08 -2.42 1.73
N GLY A 54 -3.11 -1.15 2.11
CA GLY A 54 -4.26 -0.54 2.76
C GLY A 54 -4.33 0.96 2.49
N TYR A 55 -5.33 1.62 3.05
CA TYR A 55 -5.56 3.05 2.86
C TYR A 55 -6.03 3.75 4.14
N ARG A 56 -5.89 5.08 4.21
CA ARG A 56 -6.45 5.95 5.27
C ARG A 56 -7.11 7.17 4.61
N GLY A 57 -8.43 7.30 4.71
CA GLY A 57 -9.18 8.43 4.10
C GLY A 57 -9.52 8.23 2.62
N LEU A 58 -9.80 6.98 2.20
CA LEU A 58 -10.12 6.63 0.82
C LEU A 58 -11.33 7.40 0.28
N ARG A 59 -12.43 7.44 1.04
CA ARG A 59 -13.67 8.12 0.63
C ARG A 59 -13.48 9.60 0.29
N ASP A 60 -12.75 10.33 1.13
CA ASP A 60 -12.49 11.76 0.90
C ASP A 60 -11.63 11.97 -0.35
N TYR A 61 -10.60 11.13 -0.54
CA TYR A 61 -9.74 11.14 -1.72
C TYR A 61 -10.52 10.84 -3.02
N VAL A 62 -11.37 9.81 -3.00
CA VAL A 62 -12.17 9.42 -4.17
C VAL A 62 -13.14 10.54 -4.55
N ARG A 63 -13.82 11.16 -3.59
CA ARG A 63 -14.70 12.31 -3.85
C ARG A 63 -13.95 13.48 -4.47
N GLU A 64 -12.80 13.85 -3.90
CA GLU A 64 -11.96 14.90 -4.47
C GLU A 64 -11.50 14.55 -5.89
N LEU A 65 -11.19 13.28 -6.16
CA LEU A 65 -10.78 12.80 -7.47
C LEU A 65 -11.92 12.96 -8.49
N VAL A 66 -13.13 12.48 -8.18
CA VAL A 66 -14.32 12.62 -9.04
C VAL A 66 -14.61 14.10 -9.34
N ASP A 67 -14.54 14.97 -8.32
CA ASP A 67 -14.79 16.41 -8.47
C ASP A 67 -13.71 17.13 -9.32
N SER A 68 -12.48 16.61 -9.38
CA SER A 68 -11.31 17.35 -9.85
C SER A 68 -10.71 16.86 -11.16
N VAL A 69 -10.99 15.63 -11.60
CA VAL A 69 -10.41 15.06 -12.82
C VAL A 69 -11.49 14.50 -13.76
N ALA A 70 -11.20 14.53 -15.06
CA ALA A 70 -12.14 14.07 -16.08
C ALA A 70 -12.27 12.53 -16.18
N ASP A 71 -11.27 11.80 -15.69
CA ASP A 71 -11.22 10.33 -15.69
C ASP A 71 -10.65 9.84 -14.35
N PRO A 72 -11.45 9.88 -13.27
CA PRO A 72 -11.01 9.50 -11.93
C PRO A 72 -10.64 8.02 -11.85
N ARG A 73 -11.31 7.18 -12.63
CA ARG A 73 -11.03 5.74 -12.71
C ARG A 73 -9.62 5.46 -13.19
N SER A 74 -9.19 6.04 -14.31
CA SER A 74 -7.84 5.81 -14.83
C SER A 74 -6.78 6.25 -13.82
N VAL A 75 -6.97 7.39 -13.15
CA VAL A 75 -6.01 7.88 -12.15
C VAL A 75 -5.94 6.96 -10.94
N LEU A 76 -7.09 6.48 -10.46
CA LEU A 76 -7.14 5.57 -9.32
C LEU A 76 -6.50 4.21 -9.67
N GLU A 77 -6.79 3.66 -10.84
CA GLU A 77 -6.21 2.39 -11.31
C GLU A 77 -4.68 2.50 -11.42
N ASP A 78 -4.14 3.61 -11.95
CA ASP A 78 -2.69 3.85 -12.01
C ASP A 78 -2.03 3.85 -10.61
N VAL A 79 -2.67 4.50 -9.63
CA VAL A 79 -2.20 4.52 -8.24
C VAL A 79 -2.25 3.11 -7.63
N LEU A 80 -3.34 2.38 -7.83
CA LEU A 80 -3.51 1.02 -7.30
C LEU A 80 -2.47 0.05 -7.88
N ASP A 81 -2.21 0.14 -9.19
CA ASP A 81 -1.19 -0.65 -9.88
C ASP A 81 0.21 -0.35 -9.33
N GLU A 82 0.53 0.92 -9.11
CA GLU A 82 1.79 1.32 -8.49
C GLU A 82 1.94 0.71 -7.09
N VAL A 83 0.95 0.90 -6.22
CA VAL A 83 1.02 0.45 -4.83
C VAL A 83 1.09 -1.09 -4.76
N ALA A 84 0.33 -1.78 -5.61
CA ALA A 84 0.37 -3.24 -5.71
C ALA A 84 1.74 -3.74 -6.16
N MET A 85 2.37 -3.08 -7.14
CA MET A 85 3.73 -3.37 -7.55
C MET A 85 4.73 -3.17 -6.40
N VAL A 86 4.63 -2.07 -5.66
CA VAL A 86 5.50 -1.80 -4.50
C VAL A 86 5.31 -2.85 -3.40
N ALA A 87 4.08 -3.29 -3.14
CA ALA A 87 3.80 -4.37 -2.21
C ALA A 87 4.44 -5.69 -2.65
N HIS A 88 4.40 -5.99 -3.95
CA HIS A 88 5.06 -7.17 -4.52
C HIS A 88 6.59 -7.08 -4.42
N GLU A 89 7.18 -5.91 -4.63
CA GLU A 89 8.62 -5.68 -4.44
C GLU A 89 9.03 -5.84 -2.97
N ALA A 90 8.23 -5.31 -2.04
CA ALA A 90 8.46 -5.46 -0.60
C ALA A 90 8.42 -6.94 -0.18
N TYR A 91 7.39 -7.67 -0.63
CA TYR A 91 7.30 -9.12 -0.45
C TYR A 91 8.53 -9.84 -0.98
N THR A 92 8.95 -9.53 -2.21
CA THR A 92 10.10 -10.16 -2.86
C THR A 92 11.40 -9.86 -2.14
N ALA A 93 11.61 -8.63 -1.69
CA ALA A 93 12.79 -8.23 -0.92
C ALA A 93 12.90 -8.99 0.40
N LEU A 94 11.78 -9.14 1.12
CA LEU A 94 11.74 -9.91 2.37
C LEU A 94 12.04 -11.39 2.13
N ARG A 95 11.44 -11.99 1.09
CA ARG A 95 11.72 -13.38 0.70
C ARG A 95 13.19 -13.58 0.30
N GLY A 96 13.75 -12.63 -0.45
CA GLY A 96 15.16 -12.64 -0.87
C GLY A 96 16.13 -12.54 0.31
N ALA A 97 15.72 -11.88 1.40
CA ALA A 97 16.47 -11.82 2.66
C ALA A 97 16.28 -13.08 3.55
N GLY A 98 15.56 -14.11 3.09
CA GLY A 98 15.31 -15.34 3.84
C GLY A 98 14.16 -15.24 4.85
N ILE A 99 13.36 -14.17 4.79
CA ILE A 99 12.21 -13.97 5.70
C ILE A 99 10.97 -14.64 5.08
N ALA A 100 10.27 -15.47 5.85
CA ALA A 100 8.96 -15.97 5.46
C ALA A 100 7.98 -14.80 5.33
N ALA A 101 7.33 -14.65 4.17
CA ALA A 101 6.43 -13.55 3.90
C ALA A 101 5.17 -14.02 3.17
N LYS A 102 4.06 -13.29 3.35
CA LYS A 102 2.79 -13.45 2.62
C LYS A 102 2.37 -12.08 2.08
N LEU A 103 1.73 -12.05 0.91
CA LEU A 103 1.21 -10.83 0.29
C LEU A 103 -0.32 -10.83 0.28
N GLU A 104 -0.93 -9.73 0.72
CA GLU A 104 -2.38 -9.46 0.73
C GLU A 104 -2.66 -8.05 0.19
N ALA A 105 -2.81 -7.91 -1.13
CA ALA A 105 -3.05 -6.61 -1.78
C ALA A 105 -4.46 -6.44 -2.35
N ARG A 106 -5.19 -7.54 -2.57
CA ARG A 106 -6.43 -7.54 -3.36
C ARG A 106 -7.59 -6.78 -2.71
N GLU A 107 -7.69 -6.83 -1.39
CA GLU A 107 -8.80 -6.21 -0.64
C GLU A 107 -8.83 -4.69 -0.87
N ALA A 108 -7.70 -4.01 -0.66
CA ALA A 108 -7.61 -2.56 -0.86
C ALA A 108 -7.91 -2.10 -2.30
N VAL A 109 -7.65 -2.96 -3.31
CA VAL A 109 -7.99 -2.68 -4.71
C VAL A 109 -9.50 -2.74 -4.91
N LEU A 110 -10.16 -3.76 -4.37
CA LEU A 110 -11.60 -3.92 -4.50
C LEU A 110 -12.34 -2.77 -3.79
N ASP A 111 -11.94 -2.46 -2.56
CA ASP A 111 -12.54 -1.37 -1.77
C ASP A 111 -12.41 -0.03 -2.49
N ALA A 112 -11.25 0.26 -3.10
CA ALA A 112 -11.03 1.51 -3.81
C ALA A 112 -11.91 1.66 -5.05
N LEU A 113 -12.10 0.58 -5.80
CA LEU A 113 -12.96 0.58 -6.98
C LEU A 113 -14.44 0.66 -6.58
N GLU A 114 -14.86 -0.01 -5.50
CA GLU A 114 -16.22 0.06 -4.97
C GLU A 114 -16.56 1.49 -4.50
N GLU A 115 -15.66 2.14 -3.75
CA GLU A 115 -15.86 3.53 -3.32
C GLU A 115 -15.92 4.52 -4.50
N LEU A 116 -15.17 4.25 -5.57
CA LEU A 116 -15.25 5.05 -6.80
C LEU A 116 -16.61 4.89 -7.50
N GLU A 117 -17.08 3.65 -7.66
CA GLU A 117 -18.38 3.37 -8.25
C GLU A 117 -19.51 4.03 -7.43
N GLU A 118 -19.45 3.96 -6.10
CA GLU A 118 -20.41 4.66 -5.22
C GLU A 118 -20.36 6.19 -5.40
N ALA A 119 -19.17 6.78 -5.53
CA ALA A 119 -19.03 8.23 -5.70
C ALA A 119 -19.55 8.72 -7.05
N GLU A 120 -19.33 7.96 -8.13
CA GLU A 120 -19.85 8.28 -9.48
C GLU A 120 -21.38 8.13 -9.58
N GLU A 121 -22.01 7.29 -8.75
CA GLU A 121 -23.47 7.12 -8.69
C GLU A 121 -24.18 8.20 -7.84
N GLU A 122 -23.47 8.89 -6.94
CA GLU A 122 -24.00 9.96 -6.08
C GLU A 122 -24.09 11.35 -6.79
N GLU A 123 -23.56 11.50 -8.03
CA GLU A 123 -23.61 12.72 -8.86
C GLU A 123 -24.90 12.84 -9.73
#